data_AF-A0A3A8ED98-F1
#
_entry.id   AF-A0A3A8ED98-F1
#
_cell.length_a   1.000
_cell.length_b   1.000
_cell.length_c   1.000
_cell.angle_alpha   90.00
_cell.angle_beta   90.00
_cell.angle_gamma   90.00
#
_symmetry.space_group_name_H-M   'P 1'
#
loop_
_entity.id
_entity.type
_entity.pdbx_description
1 polymer ?
#
loop_
_entity_poly.entity_id
_entity_poly.type
_entity_poly.pdbx_seq_one_letter_code
_entity_poly.pdbx_strand_id
1 'polypeptide(L)'
;MNNNNGFTLLELIITVVIVAILASIAIPSYQNYITRSKIKEAQSNLIALSLSAENYYQRTLNYPTATINSSSALSSDTVFKTWAPSSNAFEYKYASTDGATYTLTATGNDPKVSGCTLTLTNAGVKTVASCGSVTEWMK
;
A
#
# COMPACT_ATOMS: atom_id res chain seq x y z
N MET A 1 17.22 36.44 -45.03
CA MET A 1 17.87 35.15 -45.35
C MET A 1 17.46 34.20 -44.24
N ASN A 2 16.49 33.31 -44.51
CA ASN A 2 15.96 32.42 -43.48
C ASN A 2 16.79 31.14 -43.48
N ASN A 3 17.57 30.93 -42.41
CA ASN A 3 18.25 29.68 -42.14
C ASN A 3 17.22 28.64 -41.68
N ASN A 4 16.83 27.74 -42.58
CA ASN A 4 16.02 26.57 -42.24
C ASN A 4 16.92 25.54 -41.55
N ASN A 5 17.17 25.72 -40.25
CA ASN A 5 17.84 24.73 -39.40
C ASN A 5 16.83 23.61 -39.07
N GLY A 6 16.71 22.63 -39.96
CA GLY A 6 15.92 21.41 -39.73
C GLY A 6 16.77 20.30 -39.10
N PHE A 7 16.16 19.49 -38.24
CA PHE A 7 16.76 18.25 -37.73
C PHE A 7 16.98 17.23 -38.86
N THR A 8 18.10 16.51 -38.84
CA THR A 8 18.33 15.42 -39.79
C THR A 8 17.57 14.15 -39.37
N LEU A 9 17.20 13.34 -40.36
CA LEU A 9 16.54 12.06 -40.11
C LEU A 9 17.43 11.10 -39.31
N LEU A 10 18.76 11.23 -39.47
CA LEU A 10 19.74 10.45 -38.72
C LEU A 10 19.76 10.83 -37.23
N GLU A 11 19.73 12.13 -36.90
CA GLU A 11 19.65 12.59 -35.51
C GLU A 11 18.37 12.10 -34.83
N LEU A 12 17.25 12.09 -35.56
CA LEU A 12 15.99 11.59 -35.02
C LEU A 12 16.03 10.07 -34.74
N ILE A 13 16.67 9.28 -35.60
CA ILE A 13 16.82 7.84 -35.35
C ILE A 13 17.71 7.58 -34.14
N ILE A 14 18.85 8.25 -34.02
CA ILE A 14 19.78 8.05 -32.91
C ILE A 14 19.13 8.47 -31.58
N THR A 15 18.42 9.60 -31.57
CA THR A 15 17.71 10.06 -30.37
C THR A 15 16.62 9.09 -29.94
N VAL A 16 15.80 8.57 -30.86
CA VAL A 16 14.78 7.56 -30.54
C VAL A 16 15.40 6.27 -30.01
N VAL A 17 16.52 5.82 -30.56
CA VAL A 17 17.23 4.63 -30.07
C VAL A 17 17.72 4.83 -28.63
N ILE A 18 18.32 5.98 -28.32
CA ILE A 18 18.78 6.28 -26.96
C ILE A 18 17.58 6.33 -25.99
N VAL A 19 16.49 6.99 -26.37
CA VAL A 19 15.27 7.05 -25.54
C VAL A 19 14.68 5.66 -25.31
N ALA A 20 14.68 4.77 -26.32
CA ALA A 20 14.19 3.41 -26.17
C ALA A 20 15.00 2.60 -25.16
N ILE A 21 16.33 2.71 -25.19
CA ILE A 21 17.23 2.04 -24.24
C ILE A 21 16.94 2.54 -22.82
N LEU A 22 16.88 3.86 -22.62
CA LEU A 22 16.59 4.44 -21.31
C LEU A 22 15.20 4.05 -20.79
N ALA A 23 14.19 4.07 -21.66
CA ALA A 23 12.82 3.71 -21.32
C ALA A 23 12.70 2.25 -20.83
N SER A 24 13.46 1.33 -21.44
CA SER A 24 13.44 -0.10 -21.06
C SER A 24 13.85 -0.36 -19.60
N ILE A 25 14.71 0.49 -19.03
CA ILE A 25 15.17 0.39 -17.63
C ILE A 25 14.30 1.27 -16.72
N ALA A 26 13.96 2.47 -17.18
CA ALA A 26 13.24 3.47 -16.38
C ALA A 26 11.81 3.04 -16.05
N ILE A 27 11.07 2.47 -17.01
CA ILE A 27 9.67 2.08 -16.83
C ILE A 27 9.49 1.03 -15.73
N PRO A 28 10.18 -0.14 -15.75
CA PRO A 28 10.02 -1.14 -14.70
C PRO A 28 10.50 -0.63 -13.33
N SER A 29 11.57 0.18 -13.30
CA SER A 29 12.04 0.81 -12.06
C SER A 29 10.98 1.73 -11.43
N TYR A 30 10.36 2.59 -12.25
CA TYR A 30 9.30 3.49 -11.78
C TYR A 30 8.06 2.72 -11.32
N GLN A 31 7.67 1.67 -12.03
CA GLN A 31 6.55 0.81 -11.60
C GLN A 31 6.83 0.17 -10.23
N ASN A 32 8.03 -0.37 -10.02
CA ASN A 32 8.47 -0.92 -8.73
C ASN A 32 8.45 0.14 -7.62
N TYR A 33 8.88 1.37 -7.91
CA TYR A 33 8.81 2.47 -6.94
C TYR A 33 7.36 2.75 -6.50
N ILE A 34 6.42 2.84 -7.45
CA ILE A 34 5.00 3.06 -7.13
C ILE A 34 4.42 1.90 -6.32
N THR A 35 4.72 0.64 -6.67
CA THR A 35 4.29 -0.54 -5.90
C THR A 35 4.80 -0.48 -4.47
N ARG A 36 6.09 -0.17 -4.25
CA ARG A 36 6.68 -0.01 -2.91
C ARG A 36 6.05 1.14 -2.15
N SER A 37 5.78 2.27 -2.81
CA SER A 37 5.09 3.41 -2.19
C SER A 37 3.71 3.01 -1.66
N LYS A 38 2.91 2.29 -2.46
CA LYS A 38 1.58 1.81 -2.06
C LYS A 38 1.65 0.83 -0.88
N ILE A 39 2.61 -0.09 -0.88
CA ILE A 39 2.81 -1.03 0.24
C ILE A 39 3.20 -0.27 1.52
N LYS A 40 4.07 0.74 1.42
CA LYS A 40 4.48 1.56 2.58
C LYS A 40 3.29 2.34 3.16
N GLU A 41 2.46 2.90 2.28
CA GLU A 41 1.22 3.55 2.67
C GLU A 41 0.27 2.59 3.41
N ALA A 42 0.15 1.35 2.93
CA ALA A 42 -0.65 0.32 3.60
C ALA A 42 -0.10 -0.07 4.97
N GLN A 43 1.22 -0.19 5.12
CA GLN A 43 1.86 -0.42 6.42
C GLN A 43 1.56 0.72 7.41
N SER A 44 1.62 1.97 6.95
CA SER A 44 1.27 3.13 7.76
C SER A 44 -0.20 3.10 8.21
N ASN A 45 -1.12 2.75 7.30
CA ASN A 45 -2.54 2.62 7.63
C ASN A 45 -2.81 1.50 8.63
N LEU A 46 -2.11 0.36 8.53
CA LEU A 46 -2.21 -0.72 9.52
C LEU A 46 -1.74 -0.27 10.91
N ILE A 47 -0.68 0.54 10.99
CA ILE A 47 -0.20 1.12 12.26
C ILE A 47 -1.23 2.12 12.83
N ALA A 48 -1.85 2.94 11.97
CA ALA A 48 -2.90 3.86 12.41
C ALA A 48 -4.13 3.11 12.97
N LEU A 49 -4.56 2.03 12.30
CA LEU A 49 -5.63 1.16 12.78
C LEU A 49 -5.27 0.45 14.08
N SER A 50 -4.03 -0.04 14.22
CA SER A 50 -3.59 -0.68 15.47
C SER A 50 -3.65 0.31 16.62
N LEU A 51 -3.24 1.58 16.39
CA LEU A 51 -3.34 2.62 17.40
C LEU A 51 -4.80 2.84 17.85
N SER A 52 -5.78 2.84 16.95
CA SER A 52 -7.20 2.92 17.33
C SER A 52 -7.65 1.73 18.18
N ALA A 53 -7.21 0.50 17.84
CA ALA A 53 -7.50 -0.69 18.64
C ALA A 53 -6.85 -0.62 20.03
N GLU A 54 -5.59 -0.19 20.14
CA GLU A 54 -4.89 -0.01 21.42
C GLU A 54 -5.55 1.08 22.28
N ASN A 55 -5.97 2.20 21.69
CA ASN A 55 -6.69 3.25 22.43
C ASN A 55 -8.01 2.74 23.01
N TYR A 56 -8.72 1.87 22.29
CA TYR A 56 -9.91 1.24 22.82
C TYR A 56 -9.57 0.32 24.00
N TYR A 57 -8.56 -0.54 23.84
CA TYR A 57 -8.08 -1.45 24.89
C TYR A 57 -7.70 -0.70 26.18
N GLN A 58 -7.02 0.45 26.08
CA GLN A 58 -6.67 1.26 27.25
C GLN A 58 -7.89 1.73 28.06
N ARG A 59 -9.07 1.82 27.45
CA ARG A 59 -10.31 2.30 28.09
C ARG A 59 -11.18 1.17 28.61
N THR A 60 -11.15 0.00 27.97
CA THR A 60 -12.09 -1.10 28.21
C THR A 60 -11.41 -2.38 28.69
N LEU A 61 -10.08 -2.45 28.64
CA LEU A 61 -9.24 -3.63 28.91
C LEU A 61 -9.51 -4.83 27.98
N ASN A 62 -10.22 -4.60 26.87
CA ASN A 62 -10.52 -5.58 25.85
C ASN A 62 -10.45 -4.91 24.48
N TYR A 63 -9.96 -5.63 23.47
CA TYR A 63 -10.06 -5.17 22.08
C TYR A 63 -11.52 -5.27 21.60
N PRO A 64 -11.93 -4.45 20.62
CA PRO A 64 -13.27 -4.54 20.05
C PRO A 64 -13.53 -5.94 19.50
N THR A 65 -14.49 -6.68 20.05
CA THR A 65 -14.87 -8.01 19.53
C THR A 65 -15.72 -7.83 18.28
N ALA A 66 -15.07 -7.73 17.13
CA ALA A 66 -15.71 -7.49 15.85
C ALA A 66 -14.91 -8.12 14.71
N THR A 67 -15.60 -8.47 13.63
CA THR A 67 -14.99 -8.84 12.36
C THR A 67 -15.49 -7.87 11.29
N ILE A 68 -14.61 -6.96 10.86
CA ILE A 68 -14.88 -5.91 9.90
C ILE A 68 -14.08 -6.20 8.63
N ASN A 69 -14.77 -6.41 7.51
CA ASN A 69 -14.19 -6.98 6.30
C ASN A 69 -13.95 -5.97 5.16
N SER A 70 -14.08 -4.66 5.42
CA SER A 70 -13.94 -3.63 4.39
C SER A 70 -13.48 -2.29 4.99
N SER A 71 -12.75 -1.52 4.20
CA SER A 71 -12.22 -0.22 4.60
C SER A 71 -13.32 0.80 4.89
N SER A 72 -14.39 0.78 4.11
CA SER A 72 -15.59 1.62 4.29
C SER A 72 -16.34 1.31 5.58
N ALA A 73 -16.41 0.03 5.96
CA ALA A 73 -17.03 -0.41 7.21
C ALA A 73 -16.17 0.00 8.42
N LEU A 74 -14.84 -0.07 8.31
CA LEU A 74 -13.92 0.45 9.34
C LEU A 74 -14.09 1.95 9.55
N SER A 75 -14.14 2.73 8.46
CA SER A 75 -14.31 4.19 8.54
C SER A 75 -15.69 4.62 9.04
N SER A 76 -16.66 3.71 9.06
CA SER A 76 -18.00 3.94 9.65
C SER A 76 -18.17 3.34 11.05
N ASP A 77 -17.17 2.59 11.54
CA ASP A 77 -17.24 1.88 12.82
C ASP A 77 -17.04 2.84 14.01
N THR A 78 -17.69 2.55 15.14
CA THR A 78 -17.63 3.41 16.32
C THR A 78 -16.22 3.59 16.92
N VAL A 79 -15.36 2.59 16.78
CA VAL A 79 -13.98 2.58 17.28
C VAL A 79 -13.01 3.13 16.23
N PHE A 80 -13.23 2.80 14.95
CA PHE A 80 -12.30 3.14 13.87
C PHE A 80 -12.70 4.37 13.03
N LYS A 81 -13.83 5.05 13.31
CA LYS A 81 -14.35 6.19 12.52
C LYS A 81 -13.39 7.35 12.25
N THR A 82 -12.36 7.52 13.07
CA THR A 82 -11.37 8.59 12.87
C THR A 82 -10.30 8.22 11.85
N TRP A 83 -10.26 6.97 11.43
CA TRP A 83 -9.38 6.46 10.40
C TRP A 83 -10.13 6.34 9.07
N ALA A 84 -9.44 6.74 7.99
CA ALA A 84 -9.84 6.47 6.62
C ALA A 84 -8.58 6.24 5.78
N PRO A 85 -8.64 5.33 4.79
CA PRO A 85 -7.49 5.08 3.93
C PRO A 85 -7.22 6.30 3.03
N SER A 86 -5.94 6.63 2.85
CA SER A 86 -5.49 7.69 1.93
C SER A 86 -5.64 7.33 0.45
N SER A 87 -5.81 6.03 0.13
CA SER A 87 -6.06 5.53 -1.21
C SER A 87 -6.80 4.20 -1.20
N ASN A 88 -7.43 3.86 -2.33
CA ASN A 88 -8.14 2.59 -2.52
C ASN A 88 -7.24 1.46 -3.02
N ALA A 89 -5.91 1.62 -2.91
CA ALA A 89 -4.96 0.61 -3.38
C ALA A 89 -5.02 -0.69 -2.58
N PHE A 90 -5.45 -0.60 -1.32
CA PHE A 90 -5.62 -1.72 -0.41
C PHE A 90 -6.98 -1.66 0.26
N GLU A 91 -7.57 -2.83 0.51
CA GLU A 91 -8.70 -3.02 1.40
C GLU A 91 -8.22 -3.45 2.77
N TYR A 92 -8.74 -2.82 3.83
CA TYR A 92 -8.34 -3.06 5.21
C TYR A 92 -9.44 -3.79 5.96
N LYS A 93 -9.02 -4.70 6.84
CA LYS A 93 -9.88 -5.53 7.67
C LYS A 93 -9.36 -5.57 9.10
N TYR A 94 -10.28 -5.74 10.03
CA TYR A 94 -10.01 -5.97 11.43
C TYR A 94 -10.77 -7.21 11.89
N ALA A 95 -10.14 -8.07 12.66
CA ALA A 95 -10.79 -9.23 13.27
C ALA A 95 -10.28 -9.44 14.70
N SER A 96 -11.22 -9.56 15.63
CA SER A 96 -11.00 -10.05 16.99
C SER A 96 -12.23 -10.84 17.44
N THR A 97 -12.03 -12.08 17.87
CA THR A 97 -13.10 -12.99 18.30
C THR A 97 -13.24 -13.08 19.81
N ASP A 98 -12.16 -12.86 20.55
CA ASP A 98 -12.07 -13.05 22.00
C ASP A 98 -11.84 -11.73 22.77
N GLY A 99 -11.57 -10.63 22.07
CA GLY A 99 -11.25 -9.35 22.68
C GLY A 99 -9.88 -9.34 23.37
N ALA A 100 -9.09 -10.40 23.25
CA ALA A 100 -7.74 -10.52 23.81
C ALA A 100 -6.69 -10.32 22.72
N THR A 101 -6.99 -10.75 21.48
CA THR A 101 -6.10 -10.59 20.33
C THR A 101 -6.84 -9.95 19.17
N TYR A 102 -6.10 -9.28 18.28
CA TYR A 102 -6.64 -8.84 17.01
C TYR A 102 -5.67 -9.13 15.87
N THR A 103 -6.24 -9.23 14.68
CA THR A 103 -5.50 -9.25 13.42
C THR A 103 -6.03 -8.16 12.51
N LEU A 104 -5.14 -7.27 12.10
CA LEU A 104 -5.36 -6.31 11.02
C LEU A 104 -4.80 -6.89 9.74
N THR A 105 -5.56 -6.79 8.64
CA THR A 105 -5.15 -7.27 7.32
C THR A 105 -5.37 -6.19 6.29
N ALA A 106 -4.36 -5.93 5.45
CA ALA A 106 -4.50 -5.14 4.23
C ALA A 106 -4.33 -6.04 3.02
N THR A 107 -5.25 -6.00 2.07
CA THR A 107 -5.22 -6.78 0.82
C THR A 107 -5.22 -5.84 -0.38
N GLY A 108 -4.23 -5.97 -1.26
CA GLY A 108 -4.09 -5.11 -2.43
C GLY A 108 -5.21 -5.34 -3.45
N ASN A 109 -5.89 -4.25 -3.81
CA ASN A 109 -6.97 -4.18 -4.78
C ASN A 109 -6.49 -3.56 -6.12
N ASP A 110 -5.43 -2.76 -6.09
CA ASP A 110 -4.87 -2.16 -7.29
C ASP A 110 -4.07 -3.17 -8.13
N PRO A 111 -4.10 -3.09 -9.48
CA PRO A 111 -3.40 -4.04 -10.34
C PRO A 111 -1.91 -4.21 -10.05
N LYS A 112 -1.24 -3.16 -9.52
CA LYS A 112 0.20 -3.20 -9.21
C LYS A 112 0.55 -3.89 -7.91
N VAL A 113 -0.44 -4.12 -7.04
CA VAL A 113 -0.31 -4.78 -5.73
C VAL A 113 -1.37 -5.88 -5.55
N SER A 114 -2.00 -6.33 -6.63
CA SER A 114 -3.12 -7.27 -6.57
C SER A 114 -2.70 -8.56 -5.84
N GLY A 115 -3.46 -8.94 -4.82
CA GLY A 115 -3.18 -10.11 -3.99
C GLY A 115 -2.10 -9.92 -2.91
N CYS A 116 -1.37 -8.80 -2.92
CA CYS A 116 -0.43 -8.46 -1.84
C CYS A 116 -1.19 -8.36 -0.51
N THR A 117 -0.76 -9.14 0.48
CA THR A 117 -1.39 -9.22 1.79
C THR A 117 -0.39 -8.82 2.86
N LEU A 118 -0.79 -7.88 3.70
CA LEU A 118 -0.02 -7.40 4.84
C LEU A 118 -0.83 -7.66 6.09
N THR A 119 -0.21 -8.21 7.14
CA THR A 119 -0.89 -8.38 8.42
C THR A 119 -0.10 -7.75 9.56
N LEU A 120 -0.85 -7.28 10.57
CA LEU A 120 -0.35 -6.79 11.84
C LEU A 120 -1.22 -7.35 12.97
N THR A 121 -0.61 -7.98 13.97
CA THR A 121 -1.30 -8.45 15.17
C THR A 121 -1.00 -7.57 16.38
N ASN A 122 -1.77 -7.71 17.45
CA ASN A 122 -1.55 -7.00 18.72
C ASN A 122 -0.17 -7.29 19.34
N ALA A 123 0.43 -8.45 19.05
CA ALA A 123 1.78 -8.80 19.49
C ALA A 123 2.89 -8.11 18.65
N GLY A 124 2.53 -7.26 17.70
CA GLY A 124 3.47 -6.58 16.80
C GLY A 124 4.03 -7.49 15.70
N VAL A 125 3.46 -8.69 15.50
CA VAL A 125 3.85 -9.59 14.42
C VAL A 125 3.40 -9.00 13.10
N LYS A 126 4.38 -8.79 12.22
CA LYS A 126 4.22 -8.15 10.91
C LYS A 126 4.51 -9.18 9.84
N THR A 127 3.55 -9.45 8.96
CA THR A 127 3.77 -10.39 7.84
C THR A 127 3.48 -9.73 6.50
N VAL A 128 4.12 -10.26 5.46
CA VAL A 128 3.96 -9.85 4.07
C VAL A 128 3.82 -11.11 3.23
N ALA A 129 2.81 -11.15 2.38
CA ALA A 129 2.56 -12.25 1.46
C ALA A 129 2.23 -11.70 0.06
N SER A 130 2.72 -12.34 -0.99
CA SER A 130 2.34 -12.05 -2.38
C SER A 130 2.58 -10.60 -2.85
N CYS A 131 3.57 -9.89 -2.30
CA CYS A 131 3.88 -8.49 -2.61
C CYS A 131 5.08 -8.31 -3.55
N GLY A 132 5.34 -9.30 -4.42
CA GLY A 132 6.45 -9.29 -5.37
C GLY A 132 7.81 -9.30 -4.67
N SER A 133 8.62 -8.26 -4.91
CA SER A 133 9.98 -8.12 -4.34
C SER A 133 10.01 -7.64 -2.88
N VAL A 134 8.84 -7.41 -2.27
CA VAL A 134 8.71 -7.02 -0.86
C VAL A 134 8.35 -8.26 -0.06
N THR A 135 9.29 -8.72 0.78
CA THR A 135 9.14 -9.91 1.62
C THR A 135 8.97 -9.59 3.10
N GLU A 136 9.24 -8.35 3.49
CA GLU A 136 9.17 -7.87 4.88
C GLU A 136 8.67 -6.43 4.93
N TRP A 137 8.30 -5.98 6.12
CA TRP A 137 7.90 -4.58 6.32
C TRP A 137 9.09 -3.65 6.03
N MET A 138 8.82 -2.55 5.34
CA MET A 138 9.86 -1.59 4.99
C MET A 138 10.15 -0.72 6.20
N LYS A 139 11.44 -0.44 6.41
CA LYS A 139 11.92 0.43 7.50
C LYS A 139 11.67 1.91 7.18
#